data_AF-A0A7C5U1Y2-F1
#
_entry.id   AF-A0A7C5U1Y2-F1
#
_cell.length_a   1.000
_cell.length_b   1.000
_cell.length_c   1.000
_cell.angle_alpha   90.00
_cell.angle_beta   90.00
_cell.angle_gamma   90.00
#
_symmetry.space_group_name_H-M   'P 1'
#
loop_
_entity.id
_entity.type
_entity.pdbx_description
1 polymer ?
#
loop_
_entity_poly.entity_id
_entity_poly.type
_entity_poly.pdbx_seq_one_letter_code
_entity_poly.pdbx_strand_id
1 'polypeptide(L)'
;MEKGEESIDLERVMLEAQIKELKQIIDMLQDRLRFLEASLNVHKWHPFKSGVGEWAFSSDFPELKQRLIEANARDNNYLELGGYRYRLSGEGDKFIQRFPLK
;
A
#
# COMPACT_ATOMS: atom_id res chain seq x y z
N MET A 1 25.65 47.02 -3.17
CA MET A 1 24.82 46.11 -2.35
C MET A 1 24.19 45.00 -3.20
N GLU A 2 24.08 45.14 -4.52
CA GLU A 2 23.43 44.18 -5.43
C GLU A 2 24.09 42.78 -5.53
N LYS A 3 25.43 42.67 -5.45
CA LYS A 3 26.12 41.36 -5.63
C LYS A 3 25.80 40.31 -4.56
N GLY A 4 25.34 40.73 -3.38
CA GLY A 4 24.97 39.81 -2.30
C GLY A 4 23.59 39.20 -2.50
N GLU A 5 22.65 39.95 -3.06
CA GLU A 5 21.29 39.49 -3.34
C GLU A 5 21.26 38.50 -4.52
N GLU A 6 22.01 38.78 -5.61
CA GLU A 6 22.12 37.85 -6.74
C GLU A 6 22.72 36.49 -6.35
N SER A 7 23.69 36.48 -5.43
CA SER A 7 24.31 35.24 -4.96
C SER A 7 23.36 34.39 -4.12
N ILE A 8 22.51 35.03 -3.30
CA ILE A 8 21.50 34.35 -2.46
C ILE A 8 20.38 33.79 -3.33
N ASP A 9 19.96 34.53 -4.37
CA ASP A 9 18.92 34.07 -5.29
C ASP A 9 19.37 32.86 -6.11
N LEU A 10 20.63 32.82 -6.56
CA LEU A 10 21.18 31.65 -7.28
C LEU A 10 21.23 30.40 -6.38
N GLU A 11 21.67 30.55 -5.13
CA GLU A 11 21.73 29.43 -4.18
C GLU A 11 20.33 28.91 -3.85
N ARG A 12 19.34 29.80 -3.70
CA ARG A 12 17.93 29.43 -3.50
C ARG A 12 17.38 28.63 -4.67
N VAL A 13 17.62 29.08 -5.91
CA VAL A 13 17.15 28.39 -7.12
C VAL A 13 17.78 27.00 -7.25
N MET A 14 19.06 26.85 -6.92
CA MET A 14 19.74 25.55 -6.93
C MET A 14 19.15 24.60 -5.87
N LEU A 15 18.88 25.09 -4.66
CA LEU A 15 18.25 24.30 -3.60
C LEU A 15 16.83 23.88 -3.97
N GLU A 16 16.03 24.77 -4.57
CA GLU A 16 14.69 24.45 -5.05
C GLU A 16 14.71 23.35 -6.13
N ALA A 17 15.69 23.39 -7.04
CA ALA A 17 15.88 22.34 -8.05
C ALA A 17 16.24 20.99 -7.42
N GLN A 18 17.17 20.97 -6.45
CA GLN A 18 17.54 19.75 -5.72
C GLN A 18 16.37 19.17 -4.93
N ILE A 19 15.57 20.01 -4.27
CA ILE A 19 14.37 19.57 -3.54
C ILE A 19 13.37 18.93 -4.51
N LYS A 20 13.18 19.50 -5.70
CA LYS A 20 12.29 18.95 -6.72
C LYS A 20 12.75 17.58 -7.20
N GLU A 21 14.05 17.41 -7.44
CA GLU A 21 14.63 16.13 -7.84
C GLU A 21 14.48 15.06 -6.75
N LEU A 22 14.74 15.42 -5.49
CA LEU A 22 14.54 14.52 -4.35
C LEU A 22 13.08 14.07 -4.20
N LYS A 23 12.11 14.96 -4.42
CA LYS A 23 10.68 14.60 -4.41
C LYS A 23 10.35 13.59 -5.49
N GLN A 24 10.85 13.78 -6.71
CA GLN A 24 10.63 12.84 -7.81
C GLN A 24 11.23 11.45 -7.51
N ILE A 25 12.40 11.40 -6.88
CA ILE A 25 13.03 10.14 -6.46
C ILE A 25 12.17 9.45 -5.39
N ILE A 26 11.67 10.18 -4.42
CA ILE A 26 10.77 9.64 -3.38
C ILE A 26 9.53 9.02 -4.02
N ASP A 27 8.87 9.74 -4.92
CA ASP A 27 7.67 9.26 -5.61
C ASP A 27 7.95 7.97 -6.38
N MET A 28 9.07 7.92 -7.13
CA MET A 28 9.50 6.73 -7.88
C MET A 28 9.81 5.53 -6.96
N LEU A 29 10.45 5.76 -5.82
CA LEU A 29 10.74 4.70 -4.85
C LEU A 29 9.45 4.17 -4.20
N GLN A 30 8.49 5.04 -3.92
CA GLN A 30 7.17 4.64 -3.41
C GLN A 30 6.37 3.84 -4.45
N ASP A 31 6.46 4.18 -5.74
CA ASP A 31 5.85 3.38 -6.82
C ASP A 31 6.49 1.99 -6.92
N ARG A 32 7.82 1.91 -6.87
CA ARG A 32 8.54 0.62 -6.90
C ARG A 32 8.22 -0.25 -5.68
N LEU A 33 8.12 0.35 -4.50
CA LEU A 33 7.74 -0.36 -3.27
C LEU A 33 6.34 -0.98 -3.43
N ARG A 34 5.35 -0.18 -3.86
CA ARG A 34 3.99 -0.66 -4.14
C ARG A 34 3.96 -1.80 -5.16
N PHE A 35 4.79 -1.72 -6.21
CA PHE A 35 4.91 -2.79 -7.20
C PHE A 35 5.52 -4.08 -6.62
N LEU A 36 6.58 -3.96 -5.81
CA LEU A 36 7.21 -5.11 -5.17
C LEU A 36 6.28 -5.76 -4.14
N GLU A 37 5.55 -4.99 -3.36
CA GLU A 37 4.53 -5.49 -2.45
C GLU A 37 3.42 -6.22 -3.20
N ALA A 38 2.92 -5.66 -4.30
CA ALA A 38 1.92 -6.31 -5.13
C ALA A 38 2.42 -7.66 -5.71
N SER A 39 3.67 -7.71 -6.18
CA SER A 39 4.26 -8.92 -6.80
C SER A 39 4.64 -10.00 -5.79
N LEU A 40 5.15 -9.63 -4.61
CA LEU A 40 5.48 -10.58 -3.53
C LEU A 40 4.23 -11.22 -2.91
N ASN A 41 3.09 -10.55 -2.98
CA ASN A 41 1.89 -10.98 -2.29
C ASN A 41 1.07 -12.02 -3.06
N VAL A 42 1.28 -12.21 -4.37
CA VAL A 42 0.50 -13.17 -5.18
C VAL A 42 0.64 -14.60 -4.66
N HIS A 43 1.83 -15.00 -4.22
CA HIS A 43 2.11 -16.36 -3.76
C HIS A 43 1.62 -16.66 -2.33
N LYS A 44 1.20 -15.63 -1.59
CA LYS A 44 0.73 -15.78 -0.21
C LYS A 44 -0.77 -16.08 -0.12
N TRP A 45 -1.47 -15.96 -1.25
CA TRP A 45 -2.89 -16.30 -1.35
C TRP A 45 -3.06 -17.77 -1.75
N HIS A 46 -3.86 -18.46 -0.96
CA HIS A 46 -4.22 -19.83 -1.16
C HIS A 46 -5.66 -19.89 -1.68
N PRO A 47 -5.92 -20.53 -2.83
CA PRO A 47 -7.29 -20.68 -3.33
C PRO A 47 -8.12 -21.49 -2.34
N PHE A 48 -9.41 -21.18 -2.23
CA PHE A 48 -10.32 -22.05 -1.52
C PHE A 48 -10.44 -23.40 -2.24
N LYS A 49 -10.71 -24.47 -1.47
CA LYS A 49 -10.93 -25.82 -2.04
C LYS A 49 -12.15 -25.88 -2.97
N SER A 50 -13.11 -24.98 -2.78
CA SER A 50 -14.30 -24.84 -3.60
C SER A 50 -14.75 -23.39 -3.63
N GLY A 51 -15.39 -22.99 -4.74
CA GLY A 51 -15.87 -21.63 -4.96
C GLY A 51 -14.82 -20.67 -5.51
N VAL A 52 -15.19 -19.39 -5.58
CA VAL A 52 -14.29 -18.30 -5.99
C VAL A 52 -13.67 -17.64 -4.76
N GLY A 53 -12.43 -17.18 -4.88
CA GLY A 53 -11.73 -16.48 -3.81
C GLY A 53 -10.57 -17.25 -3.22
N GLU A 54 -9.85 -16.57 -2.35
CA GLU A 54 -8.59 -17.03 -1.77
C GLU A 54 -8.50 -16.59 -0.30
N TRP A 55 -7.60 -17.22 0.44
CA TRP A 55 -7.27 -16.85 1.81
C TRP A 55 -5.76 -16.73 2.00
N ALA A 56 -5.34 -15.96 2.99
CA ALA A 56 -3.94 -15.85 3.39
C ALA A 56 -3.82 -15.72 4.91
N PHE A 57 -2.63 -15.93 5.46
CA PHE A 57 -2.39 -15.59 6.86
C PHE A 57 -2.37 -14.07 7.04
N SER A 58 -3.05 -13.58 8.08
CA SER A 58 -3.13 -12.13 8.34
C SER A 58 -1.76 -11.52 8.70
N SER A 59 -0.84 -12.32 9.25
CA SER A 59 0.54 -11.92 9.56
C SER A 59 1.35 -11.55 8.32
N ASP A 60 0.98 -12.10 7.16
CA ASP A 60 1.67 -11.84 5.91
C ASP A 60 1.31 -10.47 5.30
N PHE A 61 0.27 -9.83 5.83
CA PHE A 61 -0.36 -8.60 5.36
C PHE A 61 -0.72 -7.66 6.53
N PRO A 62 0.26 -7.18 7.32
CA PRO A 62 -0.01 -6.42 8.54
C PRO A 62 -0.83 -5.15 8.30
N GLU A 63 -0.56 -4.43 7.21
CA GLU A 63 -1.28 -3.20 6.87
C GLU A 63 -2.73 -3.46 6.43
N LEU A 64 -2.96 -4.50 5.61
CA LEU A 64 -4.30 -4.89 5.23
C LEU A 64 -5.08 -5.39 6.45
N LYS A 65 -4.45 -6.18 7.33
CA LYS A 65 -5.06 -6.61 8.59
C LYS A 65 -5.54 -5.40 9.39
N GLN A 66 -4.68 -4.40 9.58
CA GLN A 66 -5.01 -3.20 10.33
C GLN A 66 -6.22 -2.46 9.73
N ARG A 67 -6.23 -2.24 8.40
CA ARG A 67 -7.37 -1.62 7.71
C ARG A 67 -8.67 -2.41 7.87
N LEU A 68 -8.60 -3.75 7.84
CA LEU A 68 -9.77 -4.60 8.03
C LEU A 68 -10.28 -4.56 9.48
N ILE A 69 -9.40 -4.42 10.48
CA ILE A 69 -9.78 -4.21 11.88
C ILE A 69 -10.53 -2.88 12.02
N GLU A 70 -9.98 -1.80 11.47
CA GLU A 70 -10.57 -0.45 11.52
C GLU A 70 -11.93 -0.40 10.82
N ALA A 71 -12.07 -1.07 9.68
CA ALA A 71 -13.33 -1.19 8.95
C ALA A 71 -14.33 -2.19 9.58
N ASN A 72 -13.94 -2.88 10.67
CA ASN A 72 -14.68 -3.99 11.26
C ASN A 72 -15.16 -5.03 10.22
N ALA A 73 -14.28 -5.36 9.26
CA ALA A 73 -14.56 -6.28 8.16
C ALA A 73 -14.43 -7.74 8.63
N ARG A 74 -15.47 -8.23 9.31
CA ARG A 74 -15.62 -9.61 9.81
C ARG A 74 -16.99 -10.16 9.42
N ASP A 75 -17.13 -11.48 9.42
CA ASP A 75 -18.38 -12.17 9.11
C ASP A 75 -18.99 -11.70 7.77
N ASN A 76 -20.10 -10.98 7.80
CA ASN A 76 -20.80 -10.50 6.60
C ASN A 76 -20.35 -9.10 6.15
N ASN A 77 -19.41 -8.47 6.86
CA ASN A 77 -18.84 -7.18 6.51
C ASN A 77 -17.54 -7.36 5.72
N TYR A 78 -17.38 -6.55 4.68
CA TYR A 78 -16.21 -6.58 3.80
C TYR A 78 -15.68 -5.18 3.54
N LEU A 79 -14.38 -5.09 3.29
CA LEU A 79 -13.73 -3.90 2.77
C LEU A 79 -13.38 -4.13 1.30
N GLU A 80 -13.84 -3.25 0.41
CA GLU A 80 -13.56 -3.32 -1.03
C GLU A 80 -12.33 -2.51 -1.39
N LEU A 81 -11.33 -3.15 -2.01
CA LEU A 81 -10.06 -2.55 -2.42
C LEU A 81 -9.53 -3.23 -3.68
N GLY A 82 -9.13 -2.44 -4.69
CA GLY A 82 -8.36 -2.95 -5.82
C GLY A 82 -8.98 -4.17 -6.55
N GLY A 83 -10.30 -4.17 -6.75
CA GLY A 83 -11.01 -5.24 -7.47
C GLY A 83 -11.38 -6.47 -6.64
N TYR A 84 -11.14 -6.44 -5.33
CA TYR A 84 -11.52 -7.50 -4.41
C TYR A 84 -12.28 -6.96 -3.21
N ARG A 85 -13.08 -7.80 -2.57
CA ARG A 85 -13.63 -7.58 -1.24
C ARG A 85 -12.92 -8.48 -0.23
N TYR A 86 -12.54 -7.92 0.91
CA TYR A 86 -11.72 -8.56 1.93
C TYR A 86 -12.45 -8.65 3.27
N ARG A 87 -12.18 -9.70 4.05
CA ARG A 87 -12.60 -9.80 5.46
C ARG A 87 -11.59 -10.59 6.29
N LEU A 88 -11.56 -10.33 7.59
CA LEU A 88 -10.86 -11.15 8.58
C LEU A 88 -11.69 -12.39 8.92
N SER A 89 -11.02 -13.49 9.25
CA SER A 89 -11.64 -14.74 9.63
C SER A 89 -10.74 -15.60 10.52
N GLY A 90 -11.35 -16.59 11.16
CA GLY A 90 -10.69 -17.47 12.12
C GLY A 90 -10.48 -16.81 13.48
N GLU A 91 -10.14 -17.63 14.46
CA GLU A 91 -9.87 -17.17 15.82
C GLU A 91 -8.73 -16.14 15.83
N GLY A 92 -8.94 -15.01 16.54
CA GLY A 92 -7.94 -13.95 16.67
C GLY A 92 -7.59 -13.26 15.34
N ASP A 93 -8.51 -13.23 14.38
CA ASP A 93 -8.29 -12.65 13.04
C ASP A 93 -7.08 -13.27 12.34
N LYS A 94 -6.91 -14.58 12.47
CA LYS A 94 -5.74 -15.31 11.96
C LYS A 94 -5.62 -15.25 10.44
N PHE A 95 -6.73 -15.20 9.72
CA PHE A 95 -6.74 -15.26 8.25
C PHE A 95 -7.41 -14.04 7.63
N ILE A 96 -6.98 -13.68 6.43
CA ILE A 96 -7.69 -12.76 5.55
C ILE A 96 -8.29 -13.58 4.41
N GLN A 97 -9.54 -13.32 4.07
CA GLN A 97 -10.21 -13.88 2.90
C GLN A 97 -10.43 -12.78 1.88
N ARG A 98 -10.23 -13.07 0.60
CA ARG A 98 -10.56 -12.16 -0.50
C ARG A 98 -11.43 -12.84 -1.55
N PHE A 99 -12.33 -12.07 -2.14
CA PHE A 99 -13.19 -12.51 -3.22
C PHE A 99 -13.15 -11.47 -4.34
N PRO A 100 -13.02 -11.87 -5.62
CA PRO A 100 -13.12 -10.93 -6.72
C PRO A 100 -14.45 -10.18 -6.68
N LEU A 101 -14.42 -8.87 -6.95
CA LEU A 101 -15.63 -8.12 -7.27
C LEU A 101 -16.11 -8.59 -8.65
N LYS A 102 -17.43 -8.70 -8.81
CA LYS A 102 -18.04 -9.07 -10.10
C LYS A 102 -17.96 -7.92 -11.09
#